data_AF-A0A550GHF4-F1
#
_entry.id   AF-A0A550GHF4-F1
#
_cell.length_a   1.000
_cell.length_b   1.000
_cell.length_c   1.000
_cell.angle_alpha   90.00
_cell.angle_beta   90.00
_cell.angle_gamma   90.00
#
_symmetry.space_group_name_H-M   'P 1'
#
loop_
_entity.id
_entity.type
_entity.pdbx_description
1 polymer ?
#
loop_
_entity_poly.entity_id
_entity_poly.type
_entity_poly.pdbx_seq_one_letter_code
_entity_poly.pdbx_strand_id
1 'polypeptide(L)' 'MGKKLKVQRRGRGTPTFRAKKTHKVAPIKYPTLNGSYNGVVRDLYHEPGRGAPLVYVELEAGGGVYAAAPEGI' A
#
# COMPACT_ATOMS: atom_id res chain seq x y z
N MET A 1 8.54 37.44 18.72
CA MET A 1 7.85 36.53 17.77
C MET A 1 8.85 35.49 17.26
N GLY A 2 8.50 34.20 17.30
CA GLY A 2 9.38 33.10 16.91
C GLY A 2 9.09 32.55 15.50
N LYS A 3 10.03 31.79 14.94
CA LYS A 3 9.81 31.01 13.71
C LYS A 3 8.85 29.84 13.98
N LYS A 4 8.16 29.38 12.92
CA LYS A 4 7.28 28.20 12.99
C LYS A 4 8.06 26.94 13.37
N LEU A 5 7.45 26.11 14.23
CA LEU A 5 7.99 24.80 14.62
C LEU A 5 8.07 23.86 13.42
N LYS A 6 8.99 22.88 13.47
CA LYS A 6 9.15 21.88 12.39
C LYS A 6 7.84 21.11 12.12
N VAL A 7 7.08 20.75 13.17
CA VAL A 7 5.80 20.02 13.03
C VAL A 7 4.74 20.87 12.33
N GLN A 8 4.67 22.17 12.62
CA GLN A 8 3.77 23.10 11.92
C GLN A 8 4.15 23.24 10.44
N ARG A 9 5.44 23.24 10.12
CA ARG A 9 5.91 23.26 8.72
C ARG A 9 5.59 21.95 7.98
N ARG A 10 5.67 20.80 8.66
CA ARG A 10 5.28 19.48 8.13
C ARG A 10 3.81 19.44 7.73
N GLY A 11 2.91 19.98 8.57
CA GLY A 11 1.46 19.99 8.30
C GLY A 11 1.06 20.71 7.01
N ARG A 12 1.88 21.66 6.50
CA ARG A 12 1.64 22.33 5.21
C ARG A 12 1.84 21.41 4.00
N GLY A 13 2.51 20.27 4.16
CA GLY A 13 2.66 19.28 3.08
C GLY A 13 3.51 19.74 1.89
N THR A 14 4.49 20.62 2.13
CA THR A 14 5.49 21.06 1.12
C THR A 14 6.33 19.88 0.63
N PRO A 15 6.96 19.95 -0.56
CA PRO A 15 7.71 18.82 -1.14
C PRO A 15 8.75 18.20 -0.19
N THR A 16 9.43 19.02 0.62
CA THR A 16 10.39 18.59 1.64
C THR A 16 9.84 17.57 2.65
N PHE A 17 8.53 17.60 2.94
CA PHE A 17 7.88 16.73 3.94
C PHE A 17 6.90 15.74 3.32
N ARG A 18 6.73 15.75 1.99
CA ARG A 18 5.78 14.88 1.30
C ARG A 18 6.45 13.55 0.94
N ALA A 19 5.75 12.45 1.18
CA ALA A 19 6.22 11.14 0.74
C ALA A 19 6.25 11.06 -0.80
N LYS A 20 7.32 10.49 -1.36
CA LYS A 20 7.43 10.21 -2.79
C LYS A 20 6.43 9.11 -3.16
N LYS A 21 5.49 9.39 -4.07
CA LYS A 21 4.48 8.43 -4.53
C LYS A 21 4.85 7.70 -5.84
N THR A 22 5.99 8.03 -6.42
CA THR A 22 6.48 7.37 -7.64
C THR A 22 6.75 5.88 -7.36
N HIS A 23 6.48 5.01 -8.33
CA HIS A 23 6.73 3.56 -8.25
C HIS A 23 5.89 2.81 -7.19
N LYS A 24 4.85 3.45 -6.63
CA LYS A 24 3.84 2.74 -5.83
C LYS A 24 3.01 1.86 -6.78
N VAL A 25 2.96 0.56 -6.52
CA VAL A 25 2.26 -0.43 -7.36
C VAL A 25 0.75 -0.23 -7.24
N ALA A 26 0.19 -0.42 -6.05
CA ALA A 26 -1.24 -0.32 -5.81
C ALA A 26 -1.53 -0.05 -4.32
N PRO A 27 -2.71 0.51 -3.98
CA PRO A 27 -3.15 0.54 -2.59
C PRO A 27 -3.36 -0.90 -2.08
N ILE A 28 -2.80 -1.22 -0.91
CA ILE A 28 -3.16 -2.47 -0.22
C ILE A 28 -4.49 -2.23 0.46
N LYS A 29 -5.53 -2.89 -0.03
CA LYS A 29 -6.86 -2.87 0.58
C LYS A 29 -7.52 -4.21 0.31
N TYR A 30 -8.19 -4.73 1.34
CA TYR A 30 -9.17 -5.78 1.12
C TYR A 30 -10.36 -5.21 0.36
N PRO A 31 -10.95 -5.98 -0.56
CA PRO A 31 -12.17 -5.57 -1.21
C PRO A 31 -13.32 -5.58 -0.19
N THR A 32 -14.34 -4.77 -0.44
CA THR A 32 -15.59 -4.91 0.32
C THR A 32 -16.28 -6.18 -0.14
N LEU A 33 -16.21 -7.22 0.68
CA LEU A 33 -16.73 -8.54 0.36
C LEU A 33 -18.09 -8.76 1.01
N ASN A 34 -19.08 -9.17 0.21
CA ASN A 34 -20.40 -9.59 0.69
C ASN A 34 -20.44 -11.11 0.99
N GLY A 35 -19.36 -11.66 1.57
CA GLY A 35 -19.21 -13.10 1.78
C GLY A 35 -17.75 -13.55 1.89
N SER A 36 -17.55 -14.87 1.86
CA SER A 36 -16.21 -15.48 1.79
C SER A 36 -15.85 -15.77 0.33
N TYR A 37 -14.61 -15.48 -0.04
CA TYR A 37 -14.09 -15.65 -1.39
C TYR A 37 -12.76 -16.37 -1.30
N ASN A 38 -12.60 -17.39 -2.16
CA ASN A 38 -11.30 -17.99 -2.38
C ASN A 38 -10.56 -17.21 -3.47
N GLY A 39 -9.25 -17.34 -3.45
CA GLY A 39 -8.38 -16.73 -4.45
C GLY A 39 -7.05 -17.43 -4.52
N VAL A 40 -6.34 -17.18 -5.62
CA VAL A 40 -5.05 -17.79 -5.91
C VAL A 40 -3.99 -16.70 -5.91
N VAL A 41 -2.89 -16.96 -5.20
CA VAL A 41 -1.68 -16.13 -5.25
C VAL A 41 -1.07 -16.26 -6.63
N ARG A 42 -1.02 -15.16 -7.39
CA ARG A 42 -0.51 -15.16 -8.76
C ARG A 42 0.92 -14.67 -8.86
N ASP A 43 1.28 -13.65 -8.09
CA ASP A 43 2.57 -13.00 -8.22
C ASP A 43 3.00 -12.28 -6.93
N LEU A 44 4.30 -12.06 -6.81
CA LEU A 44 4.96 -11.35 -5.72
C LEU A 44 5.66 -10.10 -6.26
N TYR A 45 5.34 -8.96 -5.69
CA TYR A 45 5.86 -7.66 -6.12
C TYR A 45 6.71 -7.00 -5.05
N HIS A 46 7.85 -6.44 -5.47
CA HIS A 46 8.59 -5.49 -4.66
C HIS A 46 7.98 -4.08 -4.79
N GLU A 47 7.64 -3.43 -3.67
CA GLU A 47 7.17 -2.03 -3.67
C GLU A 47 8.02 -1.13 -2.76
N PRO A 48 8.62 -0.05 -3.30
CA PRO A 48 9.48 0.82 -2.52
C PRO A 48 8.71 1.59 -1.45
N GLY A 49 9.19 1.56 -0.21
CA GLY A 49 8.63 2.32 0.91
C GLY A 49 7.55 1.62 1.72
N ARG A 50 7.39 0.29 1.58
CA ARG A 50 6.63 -0.55 2.53
C ARG A 50 7.50 -1.42 3.43
N GLY A 51 8.74 -1.71 3.01
CA GLY A 51 9.65 -2.59 3.74
C GLY A 51 9.24 -4.07 3.76
N ALA A 52 8.23 -4.45 2.97
CA ALA A 52 7.71 -5.81 2.84
C ALA A 52 7.28 -6.08 1.38
N PRO A 53 7.37 -7.34 0.90
CA PRO A 53 6.84 -7.73 -0.40
C PRO A 53 5.30 -7.68 -0.43
N LEU A 54 4.76 -7.45 -1.61
CA LEU A 54 3.34 -7.53 -1.91
C LEU A 54 3.03 -8.83 -2.62
N VAL A 55 1.80 -9.29 -2.45
CA VAL A 55 1.22 -10.42 -3.18
C VAL A 55 0.00 -9.92 -3.94
N TYR A 56 -0.14 -10.35 -5.19
CA TYR A 56 -1.38 -10.22 -5.94
C TYR A 56 -2.19 -11.52 -5.84
N VAL A 57 -3.38 -11.41 -5.27
CA VAL A 57 -4.34 -12.51 -5.15
C VAL A 57 -5.45 -12.29 -6.16
N GLU A 58 -5.59 -13.20 -7.11
CA GLU A 58 -6.73 -13.22 -8.03
C GLU A 58 -7.90 -13.92 -7.35
N LEU A 59 -9.07 -13.27 -7.31
CA LEU A 59 -10.27 -13.79 -6.64
C LEU A 59 -11.15 -14.56 -7.63
N GLU A 60 -11.76 -15.65 -7.17
CA GLU A 60 -12.65 -16.48 -8.01
C GLU A 60 -13.87 -15.70 -8.54
N ALA A 61 -14.37 -14.74 -7.75
CA ALA A 61 -15.49 -13.87 -8.16
C ALA A 61 -15.10 -12.79 -9.19
N GLY A 62 -13.86 -12.80 -9.65
CA GLY A 62 -13.30 -11.85 -10.61
C GLY A 62 -12.56 -10.70 -9.95
N GLY A 63 -11.54 -10.21 -10.66
CA GLY A 63 -10.62 -9.19 -10.17
C GLY A 63 -9.53 -9.75 -9.26
N GLY A 64 -8.73 -8.85 -8.68
CA GLY A 64 -7.69 -9.25 -7.75
C GLY A 64 -7.24 -8.11 -6.84
N VAL A 65 -6.60 -8.48 -5.75
CA VAL A 65 -6.22 -7.57 -4.67
C VAL A 65 -4.75 -7.70 -4.31
N TYR A 66 -4.16 -6.56 -3.95
CA TYR A 66 -2.81 -6.53 -3.41
C TYR A 66 -2.87 -6.58 -1.89
N ALA A 67 -2.16 -7.54 -1.32
CA ALA A 67 -2.00 -7.71 0.12
C ALA A 67 -0.51 -7.72 0.50
N ALA A 68 -0.22 -7.53 1.79
CA ALA A 68 1.11 -7.79 2.31
C ALA A 68 1.36 -9.30 2.30
N ALA A 69 2.51 -9.73 1.78
CA ALA A 69 2.79 -11.16 1.69
C ALA A 69 3.16 -11.70 3.08
N PRO A 70 2.51 -12.79 3.55
CA PRO A 70 2.96 -13.52 4.72
C PRO A 70 4.24 -14.31 4.39
N GLU A 71 4.92 -14.77 5.43
CA GLU A 71 6.08 -15.64 5.31
C GLU A 71 5.66 -17.06 4.88
N GLY A 72 6.43 -17.68 3.99
CA GLY A 72 6.20 -19.07 3.55
C GLY A 72 5.14 -19.24 2.46
N ILE A 73 4.77 -18.15 1.76
CA ILE A 73 3.92 -18.19 0.56
C ILE A 73 4.73 -18.53 -0.70
#